data_AF-A0A9D1HV94-F1
#
_entry.id   AF-A0A9D1HV94-F1
#
_cell.length_a   1.000
_cell.length_b   1.000
_cell.length_c   1.000
_cell.angle_alpha   90.00
_cell.angle_beta   90.00
_cell.angle_gamma   90.00
#
_symmetry.space_group_name_H-M   'P 1'
#
loop_
_entity.id
_entity.type
_entity.pdbx_description
1 polymer ?
#
loop_
_entity_poly.entity_id
_entity_poly.type
_entity_poly.pdbx_seq_one_letter_code
_entity_poly.pdbx_strand_id
1 'polypeptide(L)'
;MNKKELREYKNQFDKDNYKQFKAKLKPEELDQINEFLAKNNMNKRELVLEAKKILERGIYMRKFLVVKVTQHFNDQGFIEILKDTKKSKVFDNKNEAEKFYNSIKLKTDKKDNEIYSDFKGLFQYDACEFSDETVQNNAFELDELKLICDETNFSK
;
A
#
# COMPACT_ATOMS: atom_id res chain seq x y z
N MET A 1 8.19 -46.61 7.76
CA MET A 1 7.55 -46.23 6.49
C MET A 1 8.62 -46.12 5.42
N ASN A 2 8.60 -46.98 4.41
CA ASN A 2 9.52 -46.98 3.28
C ASN A 2 9.22 -45.76 2.37
N LYS A 3 10.25 -45.19 1.73
CA LYS A 3 10.11 -44.08 0.76
C LYS A 3 9.03 -44.31 -0.30
N LYS A 4 8.78 -45.56 -0.72
CA LYS A 4 7.72 -45.92 -1.67
C LYS A 4 6.33 -45.72 -1.08
N GLU A 5 6.11 -46.20 0.14
CA GLU A 5 4.85 -46.06 0.89
C GLU A 5 4.53 -44.59 1.17
N LEU A 6 5.53 -43.77 1.48
CA LEU A 6 5.36 -42.33 1.70
C LEU A 6 4.92 -41.59 0.44
N ARG A 7 5.45 -41.98 -0.72
CA ARG A 7 5.08 -41.39 -2.02
C ARG A 7 3.67 -41.78 -2.44
N GLU A 8 3.30 -43.05 -2.24
CA GLU A 8 1.96 -43.55 -2.50
C GLU A 8 0.92 -42.87 -1.61
N TYR A 9 1.23 -42.73 -0.31
CA TYR A 9 0.38 -42.00 0.63
C TYR A 9 0.17 -40.54 0.22
N LYS A 10 1.24 -39.80 -0.11
CA LYS A 10 1.12 -38.38 -0.55
C LYS A 10 0.28 -38.24 -1.82
N ASN A 11 0.50 -39.08 -2.81
CA ASN A 11 -0.26 -39.05 -4.06
C ASN A 11 -1.76 -39.35 -3.83
N GLN A 12 -2.07 -40.30 -2.95
CA GLN A 12 -3.44 -40.65 -2.62
C GLN A 12 -4.12 -39.49 -1.85
N PHE A 13 -3.42 -38.93 -0.86
CA PHE A 13 -3.90 -37.78 -0.10
C PHE A 13 -4.17 -36.56 -1.00
N ASP A 14 -3.27 -36.24 -1.94
CA ASP A 14 -3.44 -35.11 -2.86
C ASP A 14 -4.63 -35.30 -3.82
N LYS A 15 -4.89 -36.54 -4.24
CA LYS A 15 -6.08 -36.89 -5.05
C LYS A 15 -7.37 -36.74 -4.23
N ASP A 16 -7.40 -37.30 -3.03
CA ASP A 16 -8.59 -37.32 -2.17
C ASP A 16 -8.95 -35.92 -1.67
N ASN A 17 -7.97 -35.01 -1.60
CA ASN A 17 -8.16 -33.61 -1.19
C ASN A 17 -8.16 -32.62 -2.38
N TYR A 18 -8.23 -33.10 -3.62
CA TYR A 18 -8.25 -32.25 -4.81
C TYR A 18 -9.58 -31.49 -4.93
N LYS A 19 -9.60 -30.24 -4.46
CA LYS A 19 -10.77 -29.37 -4.56
C LYS A 19 -10.77 -28.62 -5.89
N GLN A 20 -11.83 -28.78 -6.67
CA GLN A 20 -12.09 -27.98 -7.86
C GLN A 20 -13.02 -26.81 -7.49
N PHE A 21 -12.79 -25.66 -8.11
CA PHE A 21 -13.72 -24.52 -8.04
C PHE A 21 -14.11 -24.10 -9.45
N LYS A 22 -15.34 -23.59 -9.61
CA LYS A 22 -15.84 -23.04 -10.87
C LYS A 22 -15.81 -21.52 -10.75
N ALA A 23 -15.06 -20.86 -11.63
CA ALA A 23 -15.12 -19.41 -11.79
C ALA A 23 -16.19 -19.06 -12.82
N LYS A 24 -16.97 -18.02 -12.54
CA LYS A 24 -17.86 -17.40 -13.54
C LYS A 24 -17.09 -16.25 -14.18
N LEU A 25 -16.79 -16.38 -15.47
CA LEU A 25 -16.12 -15.37 -16.28
C LEU A 25 -17.09 -14.88 -17.34
N LYS A 26 -16.99 -13.61 -17.71
CA LYS A 26 -17.63 -13.09 -18.91
C LYS A 26 -16.94 -13.69 -20.15
N PRO A 27 -17.63 -13.78 -21.30
CA PRO A 27 -17.03 -14.29 -22.54
C PRO A 27 -15.72 -13.57 -22.91
N GLU A 28 -15.69 -12.24 -22.77
CA GLU A 28 -14.54 -11.42 -23.15
C GLU A 28 -13.32 -11.67 -22.25
N GLU A 29 -13.56 -11.92 -20.95
CA GLU A 29 -12.50 -12.24 -19.98
C GLU A 29 -11.90 -13.62 -20.28
N LEU A 30 -12.73 -14.57 -20.70
CA LEU A 30 -12.28 -15.91 -21.08
C LEU A 30 -11.39 -15.86 -22.32
N ASP A 31 -11.76 -15.05 -23.31
CA ASP A 31 -10.99 -14.88 -24.55
C ASP A 31 -9.62 -14.26 -24.26
N GLN A 32 -9.57 -13.19 -23.47
CA GLN A 32 -8.31 -12.57 -23.02
C GLN A 32 -7.40 -13.56 -22.28
N ILE A 33 -7.97 -14.38 -21.40
CA ILE A 33 -7.22 -15.41 -20.68
C ILE A 33 -6.66 -16.45 -21.68
N ASN A 34 -7.47 -16.92 -22.63
CA ASN A 34 -7.02 -17.92 -23.60
C ASN A 34 -5.90 -17.38 -24.50
N GLU A 35 -5.99 -16.13 -24.95
CA GLU A 35 -4.93 -15.47 -25.72
C GLU A 35 -3.63 -15.36 -24.91
N PHE A 36 -3.73 -14.94 -23.64
CA PHE A 36 -2.58 -14.88 -22.74
C PHE A 36 -1.93 -16.24 -22.55
N LEU A 37 -2.72 -17.29 -22.35
CA LEU A 37 -2.24 -18.66 -22.17
C LEU A 37 -1.52 -19.17 -23.43
N ALA A 38 -2.09 -18.93 -24.61
CA ALA A 38 -1.48 -19.31 -25.88
C ALA A 38 -0.14 -18.59 -26.11
N LYS A 39 -0.09 -17.28 -25.86
CA LYS A 39 1.12 -16.46 -26.03
C LYS A 39 2.26 -16.89 -25.11
N ASN A 40 1.94 -17.31 -23.89
CA ASN A 40 2.93 -17.65 -22.87
C ASN A 40 3.18 -19.17 -22.73
N ASN A 41 2.62 -19.99 -23.63
CA ASN A 41 2.67 -21.46 -23.58
C ASN A 41 2.34 -22.00 -22.17
N MET A 42 1.27 -21.48 -21.59
CA MET A 42 0.85 -21.74 -20.21
C MET A 42 -0.52 -22.42 -20.20
N ASN A 43 -0.78 -23.30 -19.23
CA ASN A 43 -2.10 -23.87 -19.01
C ASN A 43 -2.89 -23.11 -17.92
N LYS A 44 -4.21 -23.30 -17.89
CA LYS A 44 -5.11 -22.61 -16.93
C LYS A 44 -4.70 -22.82 -15.47
N ARG A 45 -4.18 -24.00 -15.14
CA ARG A 45 -3.74 -24.33 -13.78
C ARG A 45 -2.48 -23.55 -13.39
N GLU A 46 -1.51 -23.46 -14.30
CA GLU A 46 -0.30 -22.66 -14.10
C GLU A 46 -0.62 -21.18 -13.90
N LEU A 47 -1.54 -20.63 -14.70
CA LEU A 47 -2.01 -19.25 -14.53
C LEU A 47 -2.58 -19.02 -13.13
N VAL A 48 -3.48 -19.89 -12.66
CA VAL A 48 -4.08 -19.76 -11.33
C VAL A 48 -3.02 -19.91 -10.23
N LEU A 49 -2.05 -20.81 -10.39
CA LEU A 49 -0.97 -20.99 -9.42
C LEU A 49 0.00 -19.80 -9.39
N GLU A 50 0.33 -19.21 -10.54
CA GLU A 50 1.16 -18.01 -10.60
C GLU A 50 0.42 -16.79 -10.05
N ALA A 51 -0.85 -16.60 -10.42
CA ALA A 51 -1.70 -15.56 -9.83
C ALA A 51 -1.81 -15.72 -8.31
N LYS A 52 -2.03 -16.95 -7.83
CA LYS A 52 -2.04 -17.26 -6.41
C LYS A 52 -0.70 -16.94 -5.74
N LYS A 53 0.43 -17.33 -6.33
CA LYS A 53 1.76 -16.98 -5.80
C LYS A 53 1.98 -15.48 -5.78
N ILE A 54 1.54 -14.75 -6.80
CA ILE A 54 1.62 -13.28 -6.87
C ILE A 54 0.81 -12.65 -5.73
N LEU A 55 -0.40 -13.16 -5.49
CA LEU A 55 -1.28 -12.72 -4.40
C LEU A 55 -0.72 -13.10 -3.01
N GLU A 56 -0.26 -14.34 -2.83
CA GLU A 56 0.30 -14.86 -1.57
C GLU A 56 1.67 -14.28 -1.22
N ARG A 57 2.47 -13.89 -2.22
CA ARG A 57 3.73 -13.13 -2.02
C ARG A 57 3.48 -11.72 -1.52
N GLY A 58 2.23 -11.27 -1.43
CA GLY A 58 1.91 -9.96 -0.89
C GLY A 58 2.26 -8.82 -1.82
N ILE A 59 2.07 -8.97 -3.15
CA ILE A 59 1.96 -7.81 -4.04
C ILE A 59 0.57 -7.15 -3.88
N TYR A 60 0.10 -7.04 -2.65
CA TYR A 60 -0.56 -5.84 -2.19
C TYR A 60 0.57 -5.03 -1.58
N MET A 61 1.24 -4.22 -2.39
CA MET A 61 2.29 -3.30 -1.90
C MET A 61 1.60 -2.19 -1.10
N ARG A 62 1.03 -2.54 0.05
CA ARG A 62 0.58 -1.57 1.03
C ARG A 62 1.80 -0.85 1.50
N LYS A 63 1.90 0.41 1.09
CA LYS A 63 2.98 1.30 1.48
C LYS A 63 2.44 2.31 2.47
N PHE A 64 3.37 2.84 3.24
CA PHE A 64 3.10 3.79 4.29
C PHE A 64 3.83 5.08 3.97
N LEU A 65 3.10 6.17 3.89
CA LEU A 65 3.64 7.50 3.66
C LEU A 65 3.62 8.27 4.98
N VAL A 66 4.78 8.73 5.43
CA VAL A 66 4.88 9.72 6.50
C VAL A 66 5.12 11.08 5.87
N VAL A 67 4.24 12.05 6.16
CA VAL A 67 4.37 13.44 5.72
C VAL A 67 4.56 14.33 6.95
N LYS A 68 5.45 15.32 6.84
CA LYS A 68 5.54 16.47 7.73
C LYS A 68 5.43 17.74 6.88
N VAL A 69 4.58 18.68 7.27
CA VAL A 69 4.46 20.00 6.65
C VAL A 69 4.33 21.08 7.71
N THR A 70 4.73 22.31 7.39
CA THR A 70 4.37 23.48 8.19
C THR A 70 3.16 24.16 7.56
N GLN A 71 2.14 24.36 8.37
CA GLN A 71 0.89 25.04 8.02
C GLN A 71 0.96 26.49 8.53
N HIS A 72 0.53 27.43 7.70
CA HIS A 72 0.43 28.84 8.02
C HIS A 72 -1.03 29.20 8.34
N PHE A 73 -1.23 29.87 9.47
CA PHE A 73 -2.51 30.39 9.93
C PHE A 73 -2.39 31.89 10.24
N ASN A 74 -3.46 32.63 9.98
CA ASN A 74 -3.64 34.01 10.45
C ASN A 74 -4.89 34.10 11.34
N ASP A 75 -5.27 35.33 11.69
CA ASP A 75 -6.48 35.66 12.45
C ASP A 75 -7.79 35.12 11.83
N GLN A 76 -7.79 34.78 10.53
CA GLN A 76 -8.93 34.23 9.80
C GLN A 76 -8.92 32.69 9.72
N GLY A 77 -7.87 32.04 10.22
CA GLY A 77 -7.71 30.59 10.20
C GLY A 77 -6.59 30.11 9.29
N PHE A 78 -6.76 28.91 8.73
CA PHE A 78 -5.75 28.30 7.86
C PHE A 78 -5.61 29.07 6.54
N ILE A 79 -4.37 29.40 6.17
CA ILE A 79 -4.03 30.04 4.90
C ILE A 79 -3.54 28.99 3.92
N GLU A 80 -2.40 28.36 4.23
CA GLU A 80 -1.71 27.49 3.28
C GLU A 80 -0.72 26.52 3.93
N ILE A 81 -0.26 25.53 3.15
CA ILE A 81 0.90 24.69 3.48
C ILE A 81 2.15 25.28 2.83
N LEU A 82 3.20 25.52 3.62
CA LEU A 82 4.48 26.02 3.12
C LEU A 82 5.24 24.91 2.37
N LYS A 83 5.33 25.02 1.03
CA LYS A 83 5.93 23.99 0.16
C LYS A 83 7.35 23.59 0.57
N ASP A 84 8.19 24.55 0.95
CA ASP A 84 9.61 24.32 1.29
C ASP A 84 9.81 23.57 2.61
N THR A 85 8.77 23.45 3.42
CA THR A 85 8.82 22.77 4.72
C THR A 85 8.33 21.32 4.65
N LYS A 86 7.83 20.90 3.48
CA LYS A 86 7.29 19.57 3.27
C LYS A 86 8.41 18.53 3.25
N LYS A 87 8.28 17.53 4.10
CA LYS A 87 9.12 16.33 4.12
C LYS A 87 8.23 15.11 4.02
N SER A 88 8.52 14.21 3.09
CA SER A 88 7.80 12.95 2.93
C SER A 88 8.77 11.78 2.90
N LYS A 89 8.32 10.63 3.39
CA LYS A 89 9.07 9.38 3.29
C LYS A 89 8.13 8.19 3.20
N VAL A 90 8.43 7.30 2.25
CA VAL A 90 7.69 6.06 2.01
C VAL A 90 8.38 4.89 2.73
N PHE A 91 7.57 3.97 3.25
CA PHE A 91 8.00 2.75 3.92
C PHE A 91 7.18 1.56 3.43
N ASP A 92 7.82 0.42 3.28
CA ASP A 92 7.15 -0.86 2.98
C ASP A 92 6.60 -1.52 4.26
N ASN A 93 7.06 -1.08 5.43
CA ASN A 93 6.73 -1.67 6.73
C ASN A 93 6.06 -0.65 7.66
N LYS A 94 4.92 -1.03 8.22
CA LYS A 94 4.15 -0.19 9.16
C LYS A 94 4.95 0.19 10.40
N ASN A 95 5.64 -0.77 11.02
CA ASN A 95 6.36 -0.53 12.27
C ASN A 95 7.53 0.43 12.08
N GLU A 96 8.20 0.38 10.92
CA GLU A 96 9.24 1.34 10.58
C GLU A 96 8.67 2.74 10.32
N ALA A 97 7.54 2.81 9.61
CA ALA A 97 6.82 4.06 9.40
C ALA A 97 6.38 4.69 10.73
N GLU A 98 5.81 3.91 11.65
CA GLU A 98 5.39 4.36 12.99
C GLU A 98 6.58 4.83 13.83
N LYS A 99 7.70 4.09 13.83
CA LYS A 99 8.94 4.51 14.51
C LYS A 99 9.43 5.85 13.97
N PHE A 100 9.44 6.02 12.64
CA PHE A 100 9.84 7.28 12.02
C PHE A 100 8.85 8.41 12.35
N TYR A 101 7.55 8.16 12.24
CA TYR A 101 6.49 9.10 12.61
C TYR A 101 6.63 9.61 14.05
N ASN A 102 6.88 8.71 15.01
CA ASN A 102 7.07 9.05 16.41
C ASN A 102 8.40 9.79 16.67
N SER A 103 9.39 9.62 15.80
CA SER A 103 10.67 10.36 15.89
C SER A 103 10.56 11.83 15.46
N ILE A 104 9.51 12.19 14.71
CA ILE A 104 9.32 13.56 14.20
C ILE A 104 8.83 14.47 15.33
N LYS A 105 9.68 15.45 15.68
CA LYS A 105 9.32 16.58 16.54
C LYS A 105 8.56 17.64 15.74
N LEU A 106 7.41 18.04 16.28
CA LEU A 106 6.63 19.16 15.78
C LEU A 106 7.04 20.43 16.50
N LYS A 107 6.97 21.55 15.79
CA LYS A 107 7.23 22.88 16.32
C LYS A 107 6.10 23.82 15.92
N THR A 108 5.97 24.87 16.71
CA THR A 108 5.07 25.98 16.43
C THR A 108 5.85 27.25 16.61
N ASP A 109 5.80 28.12 15.62
CA ASP A 109 6.36 29.45 15.69
C ASP A 109 5.22 30.48 15.60
N LYS A 110 5.31 31.54 16.39
CA LYS A 110 4.34 32.63 16.39
C LYS A 110 5.10 33.91 16.13
N LYS A 111 4.72 34.60 15.05
CA LYS A 111 5.30 35.90 14.70
C LYS A 111 4.16 36.85 14.39
N ASP A 112 4.08 37.91 15.18
CA ASP A 112 2.99 38.88 15.10
C ASP A 112 1.61 38.17 15.21
N ASN A 113 0.72 38.35 14.22
CA ASN A 113 -0.59 37.70 14.12
C ASN A 113 -0.58 36.41 13.28
N GLU A 114 0.60 35.88 12.96
CA GLU A 114 0.78 34.68 12.16
C GLU A 114 1.24 33.51 13.02
N ILE A 115 0.63 32.34 12.80
CA ILE A 115 0.97 31.08 13.45
C ILE A 115 1.47 30.11 12.39
N TYR A 116 2.65 29.56 12.61
CA TYR A 116 3.26 28.53 11.78
C TYR A 116 3.35 27.25 12.59
N SER A 117 2.48 26.29 12.30
CA SER A 117 2.40 25.03 13.06
C SER A 117 2.79 23.86 12.18
N ASP A 118 3.67 23.00 12.70
CA ASP A 118 3.93 21.72 12.05
C ASP A 118 2.75 20.75 12.20
N PHE A 119 2.46 20.06 11.11
CA PHE A 119 1.60 18.88 11.02
C PHE A 119 2.44 17.69 10.59
N LYS A 120 2.12 16.51 11.13
CA LYS A 120 2.56 15.24 10.55
C LYS A 120 1.38 14.29 10.38
N GLY A 121 1.44 13.46 9.35
CA GLY A 121 0.46 12.41 9.08
C GLY A 121 1.13 11.12 8.64
N LEU A 122 0.53 10.00 9.03
CA LEU A 122 0.85 8.66 8.55
C LEU A 122 -0.33 8.15 7.72
N PHE A 123 -0.06 7.87 6.46
CA PHE A 123 -1.05 7.41 5.49
C PHE A 123 -0.69 6.01 5.00
N GLN A 124 -1.71 5.27 4.57
CA GLN A 124 -1.59 3.99 3.89
C GLN A 124 -2.12 4.12 2.47
N TYR A 125 -1.43 3.50 1.52
CA TYR A 125 -1.89 3.40 0.14
C TYR A 125 -1.48 2.08 -0.49
N ASP A 126 -2.19 1.68 -1.54
CA ASP A 126 -1.84 0.50 -2.33
C ASP A 126 -0.98 0.95 -3.52
N ALA A 127 0.25 0.42 -3.63
CA ALA A 127 1.17 0.85 -4.69
C ALA A 127 0.76 0.38 -6.11
N CYS A 128 -0.34 -0.37 -6.22
CA CYS A 128 -1.00 -0.67 -7.48
C CYS A 128 -1.82 0.52 -8.00
N GLU A 129 -2.25 1.42 -7.12
CA GLU A 129 -3.05 2.61 -7.45
C GLU A 129 -2.14 3.85 -7.59
N PHE A 130 -1.07 3.93 -6.80
CA PHE A 130 -0.15 5.08 -6.80
C PHE A 130 1.31 4.63 -6.78
N SER A 131 2.16 5.19 -7.66
CA SER A 131 3.60 4.93 -7.61
C SER A 131 4.28 5.74 -6.51
N ASP A 132 5.39 5.26 -5.95
CA ASP A 132 6.16 5.98 -4.92
C ASP A 132 6.58 7.39 -5.37
N GLU A 133 6.93 7.52 -6.66
CA GLU A 133 7.31 8.79 -7.26
C GLU A 133 6.10 9.74 -7.36
N THR A 134 4.93 9.24 -7.76
CA THR A 134 3.66 9.97 -7.72
C THR A 134 3.35 10.43 -6.29
N VAL A 135 3.54 9.53 -5.32
CA VAL A 135 3.24 9.75 -3.90
C VAL A 135 4.23 10.70 -3.21
N GLN A 136 5.47 10.77 -3.67
CA GLN A 136 6.47 11.70 -3.12
C GLN A 136 6.37 13.09 -3.78
N ASN A 137 6.02 13.14 -5.07
CA ASN A 137 5.90 14.37 -5.84
C ASN A 137 4.54 15.09 -5.71
N ASN A 138 3.61 14.55 -4.91
CA ASN A 138 2.31 15.16 -4.63
C ASN A 138 1.42 15.36 -5.87
N ALA A 139 1.53 14.44 -6.83
CA ALA A 139 0.61 14.39 -7.98
C ALA A 139 -0.72 13.68 -7.63
N PHE A 140 -1.11 13.69 -6.36
CA PHE A 140 -2.30 13.04 -5.77
C PHE A 140 -2.80 13.91 -4.60
N GLU A 141 -4.10 13.86 -4.33
CA GLU A 141 -4.68 14.51 -3.15
C GLU A 141 -4.46 13.61 -1.93
N LEU A 142 -3.99 14.16 -0.79
CA LEU A 142 -3.78 13.37 0.44
C LEU A 142 -5.06 12.64 0.89
N ASP A 143 -6.21 13.17 0.51
CA ASP A 143 -7.55 12.67 0.80
C ASP A 143 -7.85 11.35 0.05
N GLU A 144 -7.09 11.03 -0.99
CA GLU A 144 -7.15 9.74 -1.70
C GLU A 144 -6.40 8.63 -0.95
N LEU A 145 -5.51 8.98 -0.02
CA LEU A 145 -4.83 8.00 0.82
C LEU A 145 -5.60 7.72 2.10
N LYS A 146 -5.49 6.50 2.61
CA LYS A 146 -6.10 6.15 3.89
C LYS A 146 -5.28 6.73 5.04
N LEU A 147 -5.81 7.74 5.73
CA LEU A 147 -5.21 8.26 6.96
C LEU A 147 -5.22 7.18 8.07
N ILE A 148 -4.05 6.92 8.66
CA ILE A 148 -3.90 6.04 9.83
C ILE A 148 -3.93 6.89 11.11
N CYS A 149 -3.07 7.91 11.17
CA CYS A 149 -2.99 8.85 12.28
C CYS A 149 -2.33 10.15 11.85
N ASP A 150 -2.63 11.21 12.58
CA ASP A 150 -2.07 12.53 12.41
C ASP A 150 -1.82 13.23 13.75
N GLU A 151 -1.00 14.27 13.71
CA GLU A 151 -0.70 15.10 14.86
C GLU A 151 -0.38 16.53 14.39
N THR A 152 -1.07 17.50 14.97
CA THR A 152 -0.80 18.93 14.84
C THR A 152 -0.28 19.48 16.16
N ASN A 153 0.78 20.27 16.13
CA ASN A 153 1.24 20.96 17.32
C ASN A 153 0.57 22.33 17.45
N PHE A 154 -0.69 22.34 17.89
CA PHE A 154 -1.21 23.53 18.55
C PHE A 154 -0.81 23.43 20.00
N SER A 155 0.18 24.22 20.43
CA SER A 155 0.38 24.44 21.86
C SER A 155 -0.95 24.94 22.43
N LYS A 156 -1.56 24.12 23.29
CA LYS A 156 -2.67 24.53 24.15
C LYS A 156 -2.24 25.69 25.03
#